data_AF-A0A962QG02-F1
#
_entry.id   AF-A0A962QG02-F1
#
_cell.length_a   1.000
_cell.length_b   1.000
_cell.length_c   1.000
_cell.angle_alpha   90.00
_cell.angle_beta   90.00
_cell.angle_gamma   90.00
#
_symmetry.space_group_name_H-M   'P 1'
#
loop_
_entity.id
_entity.type
_entity.pdbx_description
1 polymer ?
#
loop_
_entity_poly.entity_id
_entity_poly.type
_entity_poly.pdbx_seq_one_letter_code
_entity_poly.pdbx_strand_id
1 'polypeptide(L)' 'MTEYILWFDQLSLRDIGAVGGKNASLGEMIRHLSQAGVNVPGGYATTTAAYRAFLDRNRLADPI' A
#
# COMPACT_ATOMS: atom_id res chain seq x y z
N MET A 1 16.83 -1.88 2.37
CA MET A 1 15.96 -1.44 3.48
C MET A 1 14.55 -1.88 3.15
N THR A 2 13.76 -2.27 4.16
CA THR A 2 12.35 -2.62 3.97
C THR A 2 11.52 -1.33 4.11
N GLU A 3 10.85 -0.89 3.04
CA GLU A 3 9.95 0.26 3.12
C GLU A 3 8.62 -0.17 3.76
N TYR A 4 8.25 0.51 4.85
CA TYR A 4 6.99 0.27 5.57
C TYR A 4 5.82 1.08 5.04
N ILE A 5 6.11 2.13 4.27
CA ILE A 5 5.11 2.98 3.63
C ILE A 5 5.43 3.13 2.16
N LEU A 6 4.38 3.29 1.34
CA LEU A 6 4.47 3.71 -0.05
C LEU A 6 3.44 4.80 -0.30
N TRP A 7 3.85 5.89 -0.95
CA TRP A 7 2.95 6.99 -1.29
C TRP A 7 2.02 6.59 -2.42
N PHE A 8 0.75 7.00 -2.37
CA PHE A 8 -0.22 6.57 -3.37
C PHE A 8 0.15 6.98 -4.81
N ASP A 9 0.81 8.11 -4.99
CA ASP A 9 1.30 8.60 -6.29
C ASP A 9 2.47 7.77 -6.86
N GLN A 10 3.04 6.88 -6.07
CA GLN A 10 4.10 5.93 -6.46
C GLN A 10 3.56 4.51 -6.72
N LEU A 11 2.29 4.24 -6.40
CA LEU A 11 1.69 2.91 -6.51
C LEU A 11 1.17 2.61 -7.92
N SER A 12 1.23 1.32 -8.28
CA SER A 12 0.66 0.74 -9.48
C SER A 12 0.05 -0.63 -9.20
N LEU A 13 -0.61 -1.23 -10.19
CA LEU A 13 -1.08 -2.63 -10.10
C LEU A 13 0.04 -3.65 -9.84
N ARG A 14 1.31 -3.31 -10.09
CA ARG A 14 2.45 -4.20 -9.79
C ARG A 14 2.67 -4.35 -8.29
N ASP A 15 2.16 -3.42 -7.50
CA ASP A 15 2.42 -3.33 -6.06
C ASP A 15 1.38 -4.08 -5.22
N ILE A 16 0.46 -4.84 -5.84
CA ILE A 16 -0.59 -5.61 -5.14
C ILE A 16 0.01 -6.53 -4.06
N GLY A 17 1.15 -7.17 -4.31
CA GLY A 17 1.82 -8.01 -3.31
C GLY A 17 2.35 -7.23 -2.10
N ALA A 18 2.67 -5.96 -2.28
CA ALA A 18 3.21 -5.09 -1.25
C ALA A 18 2.14 -4.32 -0.48
N VAL A 19 1.01 -3.95 -1.10
CA VAL A 19 0.01 -3.07 -0.48
C VAL A 19 -1.44 -3.53 -0.60
N GLY A 20 -1.70 -4.65 -1.30
CA GLY A 20 -3.03 -5.16 -1.58
C GLY A 20 -3.74 -4.43 -2.74
N GLY A 21 -4.82 -5.05 -3.25
CA GLY A 21 -5.52 -4.59 -4.45
C GLY A 21 -6.12 -3.19 -4.36
N LYS A 22 -6.68 -2.81 -3.20
CA LYS A 22 -7.34 -1.50 -3.02
C LYS A 22 -6.35 -0.34 -3.13
N ASN A 23 -5.20 -0.46 -2.48
CA ASN A 23 -4.15 0.56 -2.50
C ASN A 23 -3.50 0.67 -3.88
N ALA A 24 -3.27 -0.47 -4.54
CA ALA A 24 -2.78 -0.50 -5.91
C ALA A 24 -3.75 0.19 -6.89
N SER A 25 -5.06 -0.08 -6.77
CA SER A 25 -6.09 0.62 -7.56
C SER A 25 -6.15 2.12 -7.26
N LEU A 26 -5.95 2.55 -6.02
CA LEU A 26 -5.89 3.99 -5.67
C LEU A 26 -4.76 4.70 -6.42
N GLY A 27 -3.56 4.09 -6.49
CA GLY A 27 -2.44 4.64 -7.25
C GLY A 27 -2.73 4.77 -8.74
N GLU A 28 -3.37 3.75 -9.33
CA GLU A 28 -3.82 3.82 -10.74
C GLU A 28 -4.82 4.95 -10.98
N MET A 29 -5.76 5.16 -10.07
CA MET A 29 -6.74 6.24 -10.20
C MET A 29 -6.08 7.62 -10.10
N ILE A 30 -5.13 7.80 -9.18
CA ILE A 30 -4.36 9.05 -9.08
C ILE A 30 -3.53 9.30 -10.34
N ARG A 31 -2.83 8.28 -10.86
CA ARG A 31 -2.01 8.44 -12.07
C ARG A 31 -2.82 8.71 -13.33
N HIS A 32 -3.93 8.00 -13.51
CA HIS A 32 -4.61 7.93 -14.81
C HIS A 32 -5.93 8.71 -14.86
N LEU A 33 -6.63 8.89 -13.73
CA LEU A 33 -7.95 9.54 -13.71
C LEU A 33 -7.92 10.99 -13.25
N SER A 34 -6.82 11.47 -12.65
CA SER A 34 -6.69 12.89 -12.30
C SER A 34 -6.79 13.81 -13.52
N GLN A 35 -6.31 13.37 -14.68
CA GLN A 35 -6.48 14.10 -15.95
C GLN A 35 -7.93 14.09 -16.46
N ALA A 36 -8.75 13.12 -16.04
CA ALA A 36 -10.17 13.04 -16.35
C ALA A 36 -11.05 13.81 -15.34
N GLY A 37 -10.44 14.60 -14.44
CA GLY A 37 -11.16 15.40 -13.44
C GLY A 37 -11.60 14.60 -12.21
N VAL A 38 -11.19 13.34 -12.08
CA VAL A 38 -11.47 12.54 -10.88
C VAL A 38 -10.49 12.96 -9.78
N ASN A 39 -11.02 13.53 -8.70
CA ASN A 39 -10.22 13.91 -7.55
C ASN A 39 -10.14 12.78 -6.53
N VAL A 40 -8.96 12.17 -6.42
CA VAL A 40 -8.65 11.15 -5.41
C VAL A 40 -7.75 11.78 -4.35
N PRO A 41 -8.11 11.71 -3.05
CA PRO A 41 -7.25 12.23 -1.99
C PRO A 41 -5.88 11.56 -1.97
N GLY A 42 -4.83 12.37 -1.76
CA GLY A 42 -3.48 11.87 -1.51
C GLY A 42 -3.37 11.09 -0.20
N GLY A 43 -2.25 10.39 -0.03
CA GLY A 43 -1.98 9.59 1.16
C GLY A 43 -0.90 8.54 0.92
N TYR A 44 -0.84 7.56 1.81
CA TYR A 44 0.12 6.46 1.75
C TYR A 44 -0.52 5.15 2.22
N ALA A 45 0.04 4.04 1.75
CA ALA A 45 -0.29 2.69 2.22
C ALA A 45 0.83 2.16 3.12
N THR A 46 0.47 1.49 4.20
CA THR A 46 1.41 0.60 4.90
C THR A 46 1.64 -0.66 4.07
N THR A 47 2.88 -1.14 4.00
CA THR A 47 3.20 -2.36 3.26
C THR A 47 2.89 -3.63 4.04
N THR A 48 2.75 -4.75 3.32
CA THR A 48 2.66 -6.08 3.91
C THR A 48 3.88 -6.40 4.76
N ALA A 49 5.05 -5.85 4.41
CA ALA A 49 6.26 -5.98 5.20
C ALA A 49 6.16 -5.25 6.55
N ALA A 50 5.51 -4.08 6.61
CA ALA A 50 5.23 -3.39 7.87
C ALA A 50 4.31 -4.23 8.77
N TYR A 51 3.26 -4.81 8.20
CA TYR A 51 2.33 -5.67 8.94
C TYR A 51 3.01 -6.93 9.48
N ARG A 52 3.84 -7.61 8.67
CA ARG A 52 4.63 -8.78 9.10
C ARG A 52 5.57 -8.42 10.24
N ALA A 53 6.31 -7.31 10.12
CA ALA A 53 7.20 -6.85 11.18
C ALA A 53 6.45 -6.56 12.50
N PHE A 54 5.23 -6.01 12.41
CA PHE A 54 4.36 -5.83 13.57
C PHE A 54 3.98 -7.17 14.22
N LEU A 55 3.57 -8.17 13.43
CA LEU A 55 3.22 -9.50 13.96
C LEU A 55 4.43 -10.17 14.63
N ASP A 56 5.58 -10.18 13.96
CA ASP A 56 6.81 -10.81 14.46
C ASP A 56 7.27 -10.16 15.77
N ARG A 57 7.26 -8.82 15.82
CA ARG A 57 7.68 -8.06 17.02
C ARG A 57 6.84 -8.39 18.25
N ASN A 58 5.55 -8.69 18.04
CA ASN A 58 4.60 -8.97 19.11
C ASN A 58 4.37 -10.49 19.29
N ARG A 59 5.08 -11.34 18.54
CA ARG A 59 4.91 -12.80 18.56
C ARG A 59 3.47 -13.25 18.31
N LEU A 60 2.75 -12.50 17.47
CA LEU A 60 1.34 -12.75 17.17
C LEU A 60 1.13 -13.80 16.07
N ALA A 61 2.21 -14.22 15.40
CA ALA A 61 2.18 -15.30 14.42
C ALA A 61 2.50 -16.67 15.04
N ASP A 62 2.93 -16.72 16.32
CA ASP A 62 3.24 -17.95 17.02
C ASP A 62 1.94 -18.72 17.36
N PRO A 63 1.95 -20.07 17.33
CA PRO A 63 0.83 -20.87 17.84
C PRO A 63 0.55 -20.59 19.33
N ILE A 64 -0.72 -20.69 19.73
CA ILE A 64 -1.18 -20.57 21.12
C ILE A 64 -0.77 -21.80 21.93
#